data_AF-A0A961F9D9-F1
#
_entry.id   AF-A0A961F9D9-F1
#
_cell.length_a   1.000
_cell.length_b   1.000
_cell.length_c   1.000
_cell.angle_alpha   90.00
_cell.angle_beta   90.00
_cell.angle_gamma   90.00
#
_symmetry.space_group_name_H-M   'P 1'
#
loop_
_entity.id
_entity.type
_entity.pdbx_description
1 polymer ?
#
loop_
_entity_poly.entity_id
_entity_poly.type
_entity_poly.pdbx_seq_one_letter_code
_entity_poly.pdbx_strand_id
1 'polypeptide(L)' 'YGATDDLGLYAVEDRLHVHDIHSTILHLLGIDHTQLIYEHKRRPERIDQNEGHPYKKLLGA' A
#
# COMPACT_ATOMS: atom_id res chain seq x y z
N TYR A 1 2.75 -13.33 -9.19
CA TYR A 1 2.64 -13.50 -7.74
C TYR A 1 1.18 -13.37 -7.36
N GLY A 2 0.75 -14.13 -6.37
CA GLY A 2 -0.65 -14.21 -5.96
C GLY A 2 -1.51 -15.10 -6.85
N ALA A 3 -2.73 -15.32 -6.35
CA ALA A 3 -3.76 -16.15 -6.96
C ALA A 3 -5.14 -15.57 -6.61
N THR A 4 -6.10 -15.83 -7.47
CA THR A 4 -7.52 -15.55 -7.24
C THR A 4 -8.28 -16.82 -6.93
N ASP A 5 -9.46 -16.69 -6.35
CA ASP A 5 -10.40 -17.82 -6.24
C ASP A 5 -10.80 -18.36 -7.63
N ASP A 6 -11.48 -19.51 -7.63
CA ASP A 6 -11.87 -20.23 -8.85
C ASP A 6 -12.78 -19.41 -9.78
N LEU A 7 -13.47 -18.40 -9.23
CA LEU A 7 -14.34 -17.49 -9.96
C LEU A 7 -13.65 -16.18 -10.40
N GLY A 8 -12.44 -15.91 -9.91
CA GLY A 8 -11.71 -14.67 -10.17
C GLY A 8 -12.28 -13.43 -9.46
N LEU A 9 -13.11 -13.61 -8.44
CA LEU A 9 -13.76 -12.52 -7.67
C LEU A 9 -12.87 -11.96 -6.58
N TYR A 10 -12.06 -12.80 -5.95
CA TYR A 10 -11.25 -12.41 -4.80
C TYR A 10 -9.81 -12.89 -4.93
N ALA A 11 -8.86 -12.05 -4.53
CA ALA A 11 -7.49 -12.47 -4.30
C ALA A 11 -7.43 -13.36 -3.05
N VAL A 12 -6.93 -14.59 -3.21
CA VAL A 12 -6.79 -15.59 -2.14
C VAL A 12 -5.35 -15.76 -1.67
N GLU A 13 -4.39 -15.34 -2.49
CA GLU A 13 -2.96 -15.35 -2.16
C GLU A 13 -2.34 -13.98 -2.43
N ASP A 14 -1.37 -13.57 -1.59
CA ASP A 14 -0.64 -12.30 -1.67
C ASP A 14 -1.57 -11.08 -1.82
N ARG A 15 -2.66 -11.10 -1.06
CA ARG A 15 -3.68 -10.06 -1.08
C ARG A 15 -3.11 -8.73 -0.59
N LEU A 16 -3.31 -7.68 -1.38
CA LEU A 16 -2.87 -6.32 -1.07
C LEU A 16 -4.05 -5.36 -1.06
N HIS A 17 -4.01 -4.38 -0.15
CA HIS A 17 -4.87 -3.22 -0.22
C HIS A 17 -4.19 -2.12 -1.06
N VAL A 18 -4.98 -1.18 -1.60
CA VAL A 18 -4.42 -0.02 -2.33
C VAL A 18 -3.49 0.82 -1.45
N HIS A 19 -3.75 0.83 -0.14
CA HIS A 19 -2.91 1.49 0.87
C HIS A 19 -1.49 0.89 0.92
N ASP A 20 -1.36 -0.43 0.80
CA ASP A 20 -0.07 -1.12 0.77
C ASP A 20 0.71 -0.81 -0.50
N ILE A 21 0.01 -0.72 -1.64
CA ILE A 21 0.61 -0.37 -2.93
C ILE A 21 1.22 1.04 -2.87
N HIS A 22 0.45 2.03 -2.41
CA HIS A 22 0.97 3.40 -2.28
C HIS A 22 2.14 3.49 -1.30
N SER A 23 2.05 2.79 -0.15
CA SER A 23 3.13 2.75 0.84
C SER A 23 4.41 2.11 0.27
N THR A 24 4.27 1.07 -0.55
CA THR A 24 5.38 0.40 -1.24
C THR A 24 6.05 1.32 -2.26
N ILE A 25 5.26 2.06 -3.05
CA ILE A 25 5.79 3.03 -4.01
C ILE A 25 6.62 4.11 -3.29
N LEU A 26 6.06 4.71 -2.24
CA LEU A 26 6.78 5.74 -1.46
C LEU A 26 8.06 5.18 -0.84
N HIS A 27 8.00 3.97 -0.29
CA HIS A 27 9.17 3.29 0.27
C HIS A 27 10.28 3.10 -0.78
N LEU A 28 9.94 2.66 -2.00
CA LEU A 28 10.90 2.49 -3.11
C LEU A 28 11.52 3.81 -3.56
N LEU A 29 10.82 4.92 -3.38
CA LEU A 29 11.33 6.27 -3.65
C LEU A 29 12.15 6.83 -2.48
N GLY A 30 12.35 6.07 -1.39
CA GLY A 30 13.06 6.52 -0.20
C GLY A 30 12.24 7.47 0.69
N ILE A 31 10.93 7.51 0.51
CA ILE A 31 10.01 8.37 1.26
C ILE A 31 9.29 7.53 2.32
N ASP A 32 9.35 7.97 3.58
CA ASP A 32 8.55 7.39 4.65
C ASP A 32 7.10 7.87 4.55
N HIS A 33 6.20 6.98 4.13
CA HIS A 33 4.77 7.24 3.99
C HIS A 33 4.08 7.66 5.32
N THR A 34 4.68 7.35 6.47
CA THR A 34 4.16 7.77 7.79
C THR A 34 4.47 9.22 8.11
N GLN A 35 5.49 9.79 7.47
CA GLN A 35 5.92 11.17 7.65
C GLN A 35 5.40 12.10 6.54
N LEU A 36 4.97 11.53 5.40
CA LEU A 36 4.35 12.28 4.31
C LEU A 36 2.91 12.65 4.65
N ILE A 37 2.75 13.83 5.26
CA ILE A 37 1.44 14.40 5.62
C ILE A 37 1.13 15.54 4.66
N TYR A 38 -0.07 15.54 4.06
CA TYR A 38 -0.54 16.62 3.20
C TYR A 38 -1.90 17.14 3.67
N GLU A 39 -2.19 18.40 3.38
CA GLU A 39 -3.49 18.97 3.71
C GLU A 39 -4.52 18.62 2.62
N HIS A 40 -5.59 17.95 3.01
CA HIS A 40 -6.73 17.69 2.14
C HIS A 40 -8.02 17.98 2.88
N LYS A 41 -8.90 18.79 2.28
CA LYS A 41 -10.15 19.25 2.91
C LYS A 41 -9.93 19.86 4.31
N ARG A 42 -8.83 20.62 4.48
CA ARG A 42 -8.43 21.24 5.76
C ARG A 42 -8.15 20.24 6.88
N ARG A 43 -7.72 19.03 6.51
CA ARG A 43 -7.28 17.99 7.44
C ARG A 43 -5.89 17.49 7.04
N PRO A 44 -5.01 17.20 8.00
CA PRO A 44 -3.81 16.45 7.72
C PRO A 44 -4.22 15.02 7.33
N GLU A 45 -3.85 14.62 6.13
CA GLU A 45 -4.14 13.29 5.58
C GLU A 45 -2.83 12.57 5.21
N ARG A 46 -2.92 11.26 5.17
CA ARG A 46 -1.90 10.36 4.60
C ARG A 46 -2.51 9.58 3.44
N ILE A 47 -1.69 9.26 2.44
CA ILE A 47 -2.13 8.64 1.18
C ILE A 47 -2.70 7.21 1.37
N ASP A 48 -2.36 6.58 2.48
CA ASP A 48 -2.69 5.22 2.86
C ASP A 48 -3.68 5.14 4.03
N GLN A 49 -4.30 6.27 4.39
CA GLN A 49 -5.25 6.40 5.51
C GLN A 49 -4.72 5.86 6.86
N ASN A 50 -3.40 5.82 7.04
CA ASN A 50 -2.70 5.22 8.19
C ASN A 50 -2.70 3.69 8.27
N GLU A 51 -3.21 2.99 7.25
CA GLU A 51 -3.34 1.52 7.26
C GLU A 51 -2.29 0.82 6.40
N GLY A 52 -1.64 1.53 5.48
CA GLY A 52 -0.76 0.91 4.50
C GLY A 52 0.56 0.43 5.09
N HIS A 53 1.06 -0.69 4.57
CA HIS A 53 2.38 -1.22 4.91
C HIS A 53 3.16 -1.55 3.63
N PRO A 54 4.43 -1.13 3.52
CA PRO A 54 5.27 -1.50 2.38
C PRO A 54 5.37 -3.02 2.24
N TYR A 55 5.04 -3.52 1.06
CA TYR A 55 5.00 -4.95 0.81
C TYR A 55 6.39 -5.49 0.48
N LYS A 56 7.03 -6.07 1.50
CA LYS A 56 8.44 -6.48 1.48
C LYS A 56 8.79 -7.48 0.38
N LYS A 57 7.87 -8.38 0.02
CA LYS A 57 8.08 -9.37 -1.04
C LYS A 57 8.31 -8.73 -2.42
N LEU A 58 7.78 -7.53 -2.68
CA LEU A 58 8.06 -6.78 -3.91
C LEU A 58 9.41 -6.07 -3.89
N LEU A 59 10.01 -5.89 -2.72
CA LEU A 59 11.30 -5.20 -2.57
C LEU A 59 12.51 -6.10 -2.88
N GLY A 60 12.27 -7.39 -3.16
CA GLY A 60 13.35 -8.36 -3.44
C GLY A 60 14.23 -8.68 -2.23
N ALA A 61 13.78 -8.32 -1.02
CA ALA A 61 14.46 -8.54 0.26
C ALA A 61 13.93 -9.77 1.00
#